data_AF-A0A0A2LIK0-F1
#
_entry.id   AF-A0A0A2LIK0-F1
#
_cell.length_a   1.000
_cell.length_b   1.000
_cell.length_c   1.000
_cell.angle_alpha   90.00
_cell.angle_beta   90.00
_cell.angle_gamma   90.00
#
_symmetry.space_group_name_H-M   'P 1'
#
loop_
_entity.id
_entity.type
_entity.pdbx_description
1 polymer ?
#
loop_
_entity_poly.entity_id
_entity_poly.type
_entity_poly.pdbx_seq_one_letter_code
_entity_poly.pdbx_strand_id
1 'polypeptide(L)'
;MNHRFYNKSNNEKNRILAVIATLSITIIVFSIIISIYSGIYLIGFLIFAITLSIVSPFFDIPSLKKSGRINYYSSLFLTEKPRNGVVKIHGGTLFDYYFVIDRKMNGKQRTDFIIQQYLEGLLSFIEEHKNDNQIKIHGTSYIINERTAEKIGFKSVETDVLQKVILTYNYFNLLISNSIAKKKLAFPNLSKTKTFEAEISQLIERKEYIERLNKSLKRDF
;
A
#
# COMPACT_ATOMS: atom_id res chain seq x y z
N MET A 1 -4.30 3.18 -15.67
CA MET A 1 -3.73 3.55 -14.36
C MET A 1 -3.33 5.02 -14.37
N ASN A 2 -3.95 5.87 -13.55
CA ASN A 2 -3.54 7.27 -13.39
C ASN A 2 -2.55 7.40 -12.22
N HIS A 3 -1.27 7.57 -12.51
CA HIS A 3 -0.22 7.65 -11.49
C HIS A 3 0.87 8.64 -11.92
N ARG A 4 0.93 9.81 -11.26
CA ARG A 4 1.74 10.95 -11.72
C ARG A 4 3.22 10.65 -11.88
N PHE A 5 3.80 9.78 -11.06
CA PHE A 5 5.21 9.37 -11.23
C PHE A 5 5.44 8.61 -12.54
N TYR A 6 4.56 7.67 -12.92
CA TYR A 6 4.77 6.84 -14.10
C TYR A 6 4.54 7.61 -15.41
N ASN A 7 3.72 8.68 -15.37
CA ASN A 7 3.47 9.57 -16.50
C ASN A 7 4.63 10.54 -16.80
N LYS A 8 5.66 10.59 -15.95
CA LYS A 8 6.83 11.46 -16.12
C LYS A 8 7.89 10.86 -17.03
N SER A 9 8.73 11.73 -17.61
CA SER A 9 9.94 11.31 -18.32
C SER A 9 10.94 10.62 -17.37
N ASN A 10 11.86 9.81 -17.91
CA ASN A 10 12.89 9.15 -17.11
C ASN A 10 13.79 10.15 -16.37
N ASN A 11 14.09 11.29 -17.00
CA ASN A 11 14.90 12.35 -16.39
C ASN A 11 14.19 12.96 -15.17
N GLU A 12 12.89 13.23 -15.28
CA GLU A 12 12.11 13.73 -14.15
C GLU A 12 11.98 12.70 -13.02
N LYS A 13 11.75 11.42 -13.35
CA LYS A 13 11.71 10.33 -12.36
C LYS A 13 13.02 10.26 -11.59
N ASN A 14 14.15 10.25 -12.30
CA ASN A 14 15.48 10.19 -11.70
C ASN A 14 15.75 11.43 -10.84
N ARG A 15 15.35 12.62 -11.29
CA ARG A 15 15.49 13.85 -10.49
C ARG A 15 14.71 13.78 -9.18
N ILE A 16 13.46 13.29 -9.22
CA ILE A 16 12.64 13.11 -8.01
C ILE A 16 13.32 12.14 -7.04
N LEU A 17 13.76 10.98 -7.53
CA LEU A 17 14.42 9.97 -6.70
C LEU A 17 15.76 10.49 -6.14
N ALA A 18 16.54 11.22 -6.92
CA ALA A 18 17.78 11.83 -6.47
C ALA A 18 17.53 12.86 -5.35
N VAL A 19 16.50 13.70 -5.48
CA VAL A 19 16.13 14.65 -4.41
C VAL A 19 15.73 13.92 -3.14
N ILE A 20 14.91 12.87 -3.24
CA ILE A 20 14.51 12.06 -2.08
C ILE A 20 15.75 11.41 -1.43
N ALA A 21 16.64 10.82 -2.23
CA ALA A 21 17.88 10.20 -1.73
C ALA A 21 18.76 11.21 -1.00
N THR A 22 19.04 12.37 -1.61
CA THR A 22 19.87 13.42 -1.02
C THR A 22 19.27 13.92 0.29
N LEU A 23 17.97 14.22 0.33
CA LEU A 23 17.31 14.65 1.56
C LEU A 23 17.40 13.59 2.67
N SER A 24 17.21 12.32 2.31
CA SER A 24 17.28 11.21 3.26
C SER A 24 18.68 11.04 3.84
N ILE A 25 19.71 11.12 2.99
CA ILE A 25 21.13 11.07 3.41
C ILE A 25 21.45 12.25 4.33
N THR A 26 21.02 13.47 3.98
CA THR A 26 21.23 14.66 4.82
C THR A 26 20.61 14.48 6.21
N ILE A 27 19.37 13.96 6.28
CA ILE A 27 18.69 13.68 7.57
C ILE A 27 19.48 12.66 8.39
N ILE A 28 19.95 11.57 7.78
CA ILE A 28 20.72 10.52 8.45
C ILE A 28 22.09 11.04 8.92
N VAL A 29 22.81 11.80 8.10
CA VAL A 29 24.11 12.36 8.48
C VAL A 29 23.94 13.34 9.65
N PHE A 30 22.93 14.20 9.58
CA PHE A 30 22.65 15.15 10.65
C PHE A 30 22.24 14.45 11.95
N SER A 31 21.45 13.37 11.88
CA SER A 31 21.09 12.59 13.07
C SER A 31 22.29 11.89 13.70
N ILE A 32 23.22 11.36 12.89
CA ILE A 32 24.47 10.77 13.36
C ILE A 32 25.33 11.83 14.07
N ILE A 33 25.46 13.03 13.49
CA ILE A 33 26.20 14.13 14.11
C ILE A 33 25.59 14.49 15.47
N ILE A 34 24.27 14.72 15.53
CA ILE A 34 23.57 14.99 16.80
C ILE A 34 23.79 13.86 17.80
N SER A 35 23.69 12.63 17.34
CA SER A 35 23.86 11.43 18.17
C SER A 35 25.25 11.34 18.79
N ILE A 36 26.30 11.72 18.05
CA ILE A 36 27.68 11.74 18.56
C ILE A 36 27.87 12.88 19.57
N TYR A 37 27.46 14.11 19.22
CA TYR A 37 27.66 15.28 20.09
C TYR A 37 26.84 15.22 21.38
N SER A 38 25.64 14.64 21.34
CA SER A 38 24.80 14.48 22.53
C SER A 38 25.16 13.26 23.38
N GLY A 39 25.94 12.30 22.83
CA GLY A 39 26.16 10.98 23.43
C GLY A 39 24.93 10.05 23.42
N ILE A 40 23.80 10.47 22.83
CA ILE A 40 22.55 9.70 22.79
C ILE A 40 22.48 8.89 21.48
N TYR A 41 23.16 7.75 21.46
CA TYR A 41 23.26 6.88 20.27
C TYR A 41 21.92 6.37 19.73
N LEU A 42 20.92 6.25 20.60
CA LEU A 42 19.57 5.82 20.24
C LEU A 42 18.91 6.74 19.20
N ILE A 43 19.19 8.05 19.23
CA ILE A 43 18.61 9.02 18.30
C ILE A 43 19.07 8.73 16.87
N GLY A 44 20.38 8.48 16.68
CA GLY A 44 20.93 8.15 15.37
C GLY A 44 20.30 6.87 14.80
N PHE A 45 20.25 5.81 15.61
CA PHE A 45 19.65 4.53 15.22
C PHE A 45 18.17 4.65 14.86
N LEU A 46 17.36 5.30 15.71
CA LEU A 46 15.92 5.46 15.47
C LEU A 46 15.64 6.31 14.23
N ILE A 47 16.32 7.44 14.06
CA ILE A 47 16.12 8.29 12.88
C ILE A 47 16.52 7.54 11.61
N PHE A 48 17.60 6.77 11.63
CA PHE A 48 17.99 5.93 10.50
C PHE A 48 16.88 4.94 10.13
N ALA A 49 16.39 4.15 11.09
CA ALA A 49 15.33 3.17 10.86
C ALA A 49 14.03 3.81 10.36
N ILE A 50 13.60 4.93 10.97
CA ILE A 50 12.40 5.66 10.56
C ILE A 50 12.55 6.20 9.14
N THR A 51 13.68 6.85 8.84
CA THR A 51 13.96 7.41 7.51
C THR A 51 13.90 6.31 6.46
N LEU A 52 14.56 5.18 6.71
CA LEU A 52 14.56 4.05 5.79
C LEU A 52 13.16 3.52 5.53
N SER A 53 12.33 3.35 6.58
CA SER A 53 10.95 2.87 6.44
C SER A 53 10.05 3.78 5.58
N ILE A 54 10.26 5.10 5.64
CA ILE A 54 9.47 6.09 4.90
C ILE A 54 9.93 6.17 3.45
N VAL A 55 11.24 6.05 3.22
CA VAL A 55 11.88 6.31 1.93
C VAL A 55 11.88 5.07 1.04
N SER A 56 12.02 3.87 1.60
CA SER A 56 12.07 2.59 0.86
C SER A 56 10.98 2.45 -0.20
N PRO A 57 9.68 2.73 0.07
CA PRO A 57 8.61 2.59 -0.93
C PRO A 57 8.84 3.40 -2.21
N PHE A 58 9.53 4.54 -2.13
CA PHE A 58 9.81 5.40 -3.29
C PHE A 58 10.83 4.77 -4.26
N PHE A 59 11.63 3.82 -3.81
CA PHE A 59 12.61 3.11 -4.62
C PHE A 59 12.14 1.70 -4.94
N ASP A 60 11.62 0.99 -3.94
CA ASP A 60 11.25 -0.42 -4.05
C ASP A 60 10.08 -0.60 -5.01
N ILE A 61 9.03 0.21 -4.91
CA ILE A 61 7.84 0.02 -5.73
C ILE A 61 8.11 0.25 -7.23
N PRO A 62 8.78 1.35 -7.65
CA PRO A 62 9.21 1.49 -9.04
C PRO A 62 10.12 0.35 -9.53
N SER A 63 11.04 -0.11 -8.69
CA SER A 63 11.99 -1.20 -9.03
C SER A 63 11.29 -2.56 -9.18
N LEU A 64 10.40 -2.90 -8.24
CA LEU A 64 9.61 -4.13 -8.24
C LEU A 64 8.62 -4.16 -9.40
N LYS A 65 8.04 -3.01 -9.75
CA LYS A 65 7.23 -2.89 -10.97
C LYS A 65 8.06 -3.10 -12.23
N LYS A 66 9.22 -2.44 -12.34
CA LYS A 66 10.11 -2.55 -13.51
C LYS A 66 10.59 -3.98 -13.74
N SER A 67 10.86 -4.72 -12.66
CA SER A 67 11.26 -6.14 -12.72
C SER A 67 10.08 -7.11 -12.91
N GLY A 68 8.85 -6.60 -12.94
CA GLY A 68 7.63 -7.41 -13.04
C GLY A 68 7.39 -8.30 -11.81
N ARG A 69 7.98 -7.97 -10.65
CA ARG A 69 7.70 -8.65 -9.38
C ARG A 69 6.41 -8.16 -8.73
N ILE A 70 5.99 -6.94 -9.07
CA ILE A 70 4.70 -6.35 -8.69
C ILE A 70 3.92 -5.92 -9.93
N ASN A 71 2.63 -6.27 -9.97
CA ASN A 71 1.68 -5.83 -10.99
C ASN A 71 0.60 -4.92 -10.40
N TYR A 72 0.19 -3.90 -11.16
CA TYR A 72 -0.88 -2.97 -10.77
C TYR A 72 -2.17 -3.35 -11.49
N TYR A 73 -3.21 -3.70 -10.74
CA TYR A 73 -4.56 -3.88 -11.28
C TYR A 73 -5.40 -2.60 -11.16
N SER A 74 -5.01 -1.68 -10.28
CA SER A 74 -5.47 -0.29 -10.26
C SER A 74 -4.36 0.60 -9.69
N SER A 75 -4.54 1.93 -9.64
CA SER A 75 -3.51 2.83 -9.10
C SER A 75 -3.16 2.58 -7.62
N LEU A 76 -4.00 1.87 -6.85
CA LEU A 76 -3.75 1.57 -5.43
C LEU A 76 -3.98 0.10 -5.08
N PHE A 77 -4.06 -0.79 -6.07
CA PHE A 77 -4.17 -2.23 -5.84
C PHE A 77 -3.05 -2.94 -6.58
N LEU A 78 -2.16 -3.57 -5.80
CA LEU A 78 -0.96 -4.20 -6.27
C LEU A 78 -0.99 -5.69 -5.95
N THR A 79 -0.35 -6.48 -6.79
CA THR A 79 -0.15 -7.92 -6.57
C THR A 79 1.33 -8.25 -6.69
N GLU A 80 1.79 -9.21 -5.91
CA GLU A 80 3.06 -9.88 -6.19
C GLU A 80 2.87 -10.98 -7.25
N LYS A 81 3.95 -11.36 -7.93
CA LYS A 81 3.94 -12.56 -8.77
C LYS A 81 3.46 -13.79 -7.97
N PRO A 82 2.60 -14.64 -8.55
CA PRO A 82 2.12 -15.85 -7.89
C PRO A 82 3.28 -16.73 -7.40
N ARG A 83 3.16 -17.27 -6.20
CA ARG A 83 4.08 -18.27 -5.64
C ARG A 83 3.28 -19.43 -5.08
N ASN A 84 3.49 -20.64 -5.60
CA ASN A 84 2.78 -21.85 -5.19
C ASN A 84 1.24 -21.70 -5.24
N GLY A 85 0.71 -21.09 -6.31
CA GLY A 85 -0.74 -20.86 -6.47
C GLY A 85 -1.32 -19.74 -5.59
N VAL A 86 -0.50 -19.06 -4.79
CA VAL A 86 -0.93 -17.93 -3.95
C VAL A 86 -0.45 -16.61 -4.53
N VAL A 87 -1.37 -15.67 -4.70
CA VAL A 87 -1.10 -14.28 -5.07
C VAL A 87 -1.27 -13.40 -3.85
N LYS A 88 -0.19 -12.69 -3.47
CA LYS A 88 -0.27 -11.69 -2.40
C LYS A 88 -0.75 -10.37 -2.96
N ILE A 89 -1.79 -9.80 -2.35
CA ILE A 89 -2.33 -8.49 -2.69
C ILE A 89 -1.93 -7.45 -1.63
N HIS A 90 -1.71 -6.24 -2.11
CA HIS A 90 -1.35 -5.08 -1.31
C HIS A 90 -2.20 -3.88 -1.71
N GLY A 91 -2.60 -3.08 -0.73
CA GLY A 91 -3.04 -1.72 -0.99
C GLY A 91 -1.85 -0.84 -1.40
N GLY A 92 -2.16 0.34 -1.93
CA GLY A 92 -1.13 1.34 -2.29
C GLY A 92 -0.18 1.64 -1.13
N THR A 93 1.09 1.84 -1.46
CA THR A 93 2.13 2.25 -0.54
C THR A 93 2.16 3.77 -0.35
N LEU A 94 3.03 4.27 0.54
CA LEU A 94 3.24 5.71 0.67
C LEU A 94 3.65 6.38 -0.65
N PHE A 95 4.44 5.69 -1.48
CA PHE A 95 4.78 6.15 -2.83
C PHE A 95 3.51 6.35 -3.67
N ASP A 96 2.64 5.35 -3.72
CA ASP A 96 1.41 5.43 -4.50
C ASP A 96 0.48 6.52 -3.95
N TYR A 97 0.34 6.62 -2.63
CA TYR A 97 -0.50 7.62 -1.98
C TYR A 97 -0.04 9.03 -2.32
N TYR A 98 1.28 9.27 -2.33
CA TYR A 98 1.85 10.56 -2.70
C TYR A 98 1.56 10.94 -4.17
N PHE A 99 1.68 9.98 -5.09
CA PHE A 99 1.58 10.26 -6.53
C PHE A 99 0.18 10.12 -7.12
N VAL A 100 -0.72 9.39 -6.48
CA VAL A 100 -2.07 9.11 -6.99
C VAL A 100 -3.12 10.02 -6.36
N ILE A 101 -3.06 10.26 -5.04
CA ILE A 101 -4.12 10.99 -4.33
C ILE A 101 -4.05 12.48 -4.65
N ASP A 102 -5.18 13.07 -5.10
CA ASP A 102 -5.29 14.50 -5.30
C ASP A 102 -5.31 15.25 -3.96
N ARG A 103 -4.47 16.28 -3.87
CA ARG A 103 -4.37 17.15 -2.71
C ARG A 103 -5.63 17.99 -2.52
N LYS A 104 -6.36 18.31 -3.60
CA LYS A 104 -7.61 19.09 -3.56
C LYS A 104 -8.74 18.36 -2.83
N MET A 105 -8.79 17.02 -2.93
CA MET A 105 -9.79 16.19 -2.26
C MET A 105 -9.80 16.41 -0.73
N ASN A 106 -10.99 16.34 -0.13
CA ASN A 106 -11.18 16.25 1.32
C ASN A 106 -10.95 14.81 1.82
N GLY A 107 -10.89 14.62 3.15
CA GLY A 107 -10.57 13.32 3.74
C GLY A 107 -11.56 12.20 3.37
N LYS A 108 -12.85 12.52 3.25
CA LYS A 108 -13.87 11.55 2.81
C LYS A 108 -13.66 11.18 1.35
N GLN A 109 -13.49 12.16 0.46
CA GLN A 109 -13.24 11.92 -0.97
C GLN A 109 -12.00 11.04 -1.18
N ARG A 110 -10.90 11.30 -0.45
CA ARG A 110 -9.69 10.47 -0.50
C ARG A 110 -9.95 9.04 -0.05
N THR A 111 -10.69 8.85 1.04
CA THR A 111 -11.04 7.51 1.56
C THR A 111 -11.92 6.76 0.56
N ASP A 112 -12.96 7.40 0.03
CA ASP A 112 -13.85 6.80 -0.97
C ASP A 112 -13.07 6.41 -2.23
N PHE A 113 -12.19 7.29 -2.72
CA PHE A 113 -11.31 7.03 -3.85
C PHE A 113 -10.35 5.86 -3.61
N ILE A 114 -9.71 5.77 -2.43
CA ILE A 114 -8.82 4.64 -2.09
C ILE A 114 -9.58 3.32 -2.13
N ILE A 115 -10.76 3.26 -1.50
CA ILE A 115 -11.58 2.04 -1.47
C ILE A 115 -12.05 1.70 -2.89
N GLN A 116 -12.48 2.69 -3.69
CA GLN A 116 -12.83 2.48 -5.09
C GLN A 116 -11.65 1.87 -5.86
N GLN A 117 -10.43 2.41 -5.72
CA GLN A 117 -9.26 1.85 -6.39
C GLN A 117 -8.98 0.40 -5.93
N TYR A 118 -9.18 0.06 -4.67
CA TYR A 118 -9.05 -1.33 -4.21
C TYR A 118 -10.07 -2.25 -4.88
N LEU A 119 -11.34 -1.84 -4.96
CA LEU A 119 -12.41 -2.62 -5.57
C LEU A 119 -12.23 -2.75 -7.10
N GLU A 120 -11.83 -1.67 -7.76
CA GLU A 120 -11.54 -1.67 -9.20
C GLU A 120 -10.34 -2.58 -9.53
N GLY A 121 -9.32 -2.59 -8.67
CA GLY A 121 -8.21 -3.52 -8.79
C GLY A 121 -8.61 -4.97 -8.57
N LEU A 122 -9.44 -5.23 -7.55
CA LEU A 122 -9.96 -6.56 -7.28
C LEU A 122 -10.83 -7.08 -8.44
N LEU A 123 -11.69 -6.24 -9.02
CA LEU A 123 -12.50 -6.60 -10.18
C LEU A 123 -11.64 -6.91 -11.41
N SER A 124 -10.61 -6.09 -11.65
CA SER A 124 -9.67 -6.33 -12.75
C SER A 124 -8.90 -7.63 -12.54
N PHE A 125 -8.51 -7.94 -11.29
CA PHE A 125 -7.87 -9.19 -10.94
C PHE A 125 -8.78 -10.40 -11.18
N ILE A 126 -10.05 -10.30 -10.77
CA ILE A 126 -11.07 -11.33 -10.99
C ILE A 126 -11.23 -11.60 -12.49
N GLU A 127 -11.31 -10.56 -13.32
CA GLU A 127 -11.47 -10.73 -14.76
C GLU A 127 -10.29 -11.40 -15.44
N GLU A 128 -9.07 -11.06 -15.03
CA GLU A 128 -7.85 -11.67 -15.58
C GLU A 128 -7.76 -13.17 -15.25
N HIS A 129 -8.24 -13.57 -14.06
CA HIS A 129 -8.11 -14.93 -13.54
C HIS A 129 -9.41 -15.72 -13.50
N LYS A 130 -10.47 -15.27 -14.18
CA LYS A 130 -11.79 -15.92 -14.11
C LYS A 130 -11.83 -17.39 -14.55
N ASN A 131 -10.85 -17.82 -15.34
CA ASN A 131 -10.72 -19.18 -15.84
C ASN A 131 -9.67 -20.01 -15.07
N ASP A 132 -8.96 -19.40 -14.12
CA ASP A 132 -8.03 -20.11 -13.26
C ASP A 132 -8.78 -20.52 -11.99
N ASN A 133 -8.94 -21.82 -11.75
CA ASN A 133 -9.69 -22.31 -10.59
C ASN A 133 -8.81 -22.59 -9.36
N GLN A 134 -7.49 -22.39 -9.45
CA GLN A 134 -6.54 -22.79 -8.41
C GLN A 134 -5.84 -21.62 -7.72
N ILE A 135 -6.08 -20.39 -8.16
CA ILE A 135 -5.49 -19.21 -7.54
C ILE A 135 -6.17 -18.88 -6.22
N LYS A 136 -5.32 -18.75 -5.20
CA LYS A 136 -5.65 -18.16 -3.91
C LYS A 136 -5.12 -16.74 -3.83
N ILE A 137 -5.93 -15.83 -3.31
CA ILE A 137 -5.53 -14.46 -3.01
C ILE A 137 -5.32 -14.34 -1.51
N HIS A 138 -4.23 -13.67 -1.13
CA HIS A 138 -3.88 -13.43 0.26
C HIS A 138 -3.56 -11.95 0.49
N GLY A 139 -4.17 -11.32 1.49
CA GLY A 139 -3.92 -9.92 1.84
C GLY A 139 -3.93 -9.68 3.34
N THR A 140 -3.06 -8.80 3.83
CA THR A 140 -3.08 -8.36 5.24
C THR A 140 -3.48 -6.89 5.31
N SER A 141 -4.45 -6.57 6.17
CA SER A 141 -4.97 -5.21 6.31
C SER A 141 -5.22 -4.85 7.78
N TYR A 142 -4.91 -3.60 8.14
CA TYR A 142 -5.34 -2.96 9.38
C TYR A 142 -6.52 -1.99 9.17
N ILE A 143 -7.01 -1.90 7.92
CA ILE A 143 -8.06 -0.96 7.51
C ILE A 143 -9.41 -1.68 7.37
N ILE A 144 -9.40 -2.88 6.77
CA ILE A 144 -10.59 -3.67 6.51
C ILE A 144 -10.86 -4.57 7.71
N ASN A 145 -12.11 -4.60 8.18
CA ASN A 145 -12.55 -5.54 9.20
C ASN A 145 -13.07 -6.84 8.56
N GLU A 146 -13.17 -7.87 9.39
CA GLU A 146 -13.60 -9.22 9.01
C GLU A 146 -14.96 -9.24 8.30
N ARG A 147 -15.97 -8.57 8.87
CA ARG A 147 -17.32 -8.48 8.27
C ARG A 147 -17.30 -7.91 6.85
N THR A 148 -16.47 -6.91 6.57
CA THR A 148 -16.36 -6.32 5.23
C THR A 148 -15.63 -7.28 4.28
N ALA A 149 -14.57 -7.94 4.75
CA ALA A 149 -13.82 -8.91 3.96
C ALA A 149 -14.71 -10.11 3.55
N GLU A 150 -15.50 -10.64 4.48
CA GLU A 150 -16.44 -11.75 4.26
C GLU A 150 -17.51 -11.43 3.21
N LYS A 151 -18.05 -10.21 3.23
CA LYS A 151 -19.02 -9.77 2.21
C LYS A 151 -18.44 -9.77 0.79
N ILE A 152 -17.13 -9.56 0.66
CA ILE A 152 -16.40 -9.54 -0.60
C ILE A 152 -15.94 -10.95 -1.02
N GLY A 153 -16.04 -11.95 -0.12
CA GLY A 153 -15.68 -13.34 -0.40
C GLY A 153 -14.38 -13.81 0.27
N PHE A 154 -13.76 -12.97 1.11
CA PHE A 154 -12.58 -13.33 1.88
C PHE A 154 -12.93 -13.98 3.21
N LYS A 155 -12.04 -14.85 3.72
CA LYS A 155 -12.10 -15.43 5.06
C LYS A 155 -10.91 -14.95 5.86
N SER A 156 -11.10 -14.68 7.15
CA SER A 156 -9.96 -14.37 8.03
C SER A 156 -9.12 -15.61 8.26
N VAL A 157 -7.81 -15.46 8.18
CA VAL A 157 -6.83 -16.47 8.55
C VAL A 157 -5.89 -15.89 9.61
N GLU A 158 -5.05 -16.75 10.21
CA GLU A 158 -4.08 -16.30 11.20
C GLU A 158 -3.06 -15.34 10.57
N THR A 159 -2.83 -14.21 11.25
CA THR A 159 -1.80 -13.26 10.83
C THR A 159 -0.43 -13.70 11.33
N ASP A 160 0.45 -13.99 10.39
CA ASP A 160 1.85 -14.33 10.59
C ASP A 160 2.55 -13.30 11.52
N VAL A 161 3.33 -13.80 12.48
CA VAL A 161 4.13 -12.99 13.41
C VAL A 161 5.12 -12.10 12.68
N LEU A 162 5.78 -12.60 11.63
CA LEU A 162 6.70 -11.83 10.80
C LEU A 162 5.99 -10.65 10.13
N GLN A 163 4.75 -10.86 9.67
CA GLN A 163 3.94 -9.79 9.09
C GLN A 163 3.63 -8.70 10.13
N LYS A 164 3.36 -9.06 11.38
CA LYS A 164 3.16 -8.10 12.48
C LYS A 164 4.44 -7.30 12.79
N VAL A 165 5.60 -7.96 12.77
CA VAL A 165 6.91 -7.29 12.94
C VAL A 165 7.17 -6.30 11.81
N ILE A 166 6.94 -6.71 10.56
CA ILE A 166 7.11 -5.84 9.37
C ILE A 166 6.18 -4.62 9.46
N LEU A 167 4.92 -4.79 9.86
CA LEU A 167 3.98 -3.68 10.02
C LEU A 167 4.40 -2.74 11.16
N THR A 168 4.92 -3.28 12.26
CA THR A 168 5.47 -2.49 13.37
C THR A 168 6.67 -1.66 12.93
N TYR A 169 7.63 -2.27 12.21
CA TYR A 169 8.77 -1.55 11.64
C TYR A 169 8.30 -0.42 10.69
N ASN A 170 7.27 -0.68 9.89
CA ASN A 170 6.69 0.30 8.98
C ASN A 170 5.69 1.27 9.63
N TYR A 171 5.62 1.37 10.97
CA TYR A 171 4.59 2.18 11.63
C TYR A 171 4.55 3.63 11.14
N PHE A 172 5.70 4.29 11.00
CA PHE A 172 5.77 5.69 10.54
C PHE A 172 5.37 5.84 9.07
N ASN A 173 5.77 4.89 8.22
CA ASN A 173 5.32 4.82 6.83
C ASN A 173 3.78 4.71 6.75
N LEU A 174 3.17 3.83 7.56
CA LEU A 174 1.72 3.66 7.66
C LEU A 174 1.02 4.88 8.28
N LEU A 175 1.64 5.54 9.27
CA LEU A 175 1.15 6.79 9.86
C LEU A 175 1.01 7.87 8.81
N ILE A 176 2.04 8.09 8.00
CA ILE A 176 2.01 9.10 6.93
C ILE A 176 0.96 8.71 5.88
N SER A 177 0.94 7.46 5.45
CA SER A 177 -0.03 6.96 4.46
C SER A 177 -1.48 7.15 4.94
N ASN A 178 -1.78 6.74 6.19
CA ASN A 178 -3.10 6.89 6.80
C ASN A 178 -3.47 8.38 7.00
N SER A 179 -2.48 9.23 7.30
CA SER A 179 -2.67 10.66 7.44
C SER A 179 -2.97 11.34 6.10
N ILE A 180 -2.31 10.91 5.01
CA ILE A 180 -2.61 11.34 3.64
C ILE A 180 -4.03 10.92 3.28
N ALA A 181 -4.40 9.66 3.51
CA ALA A 181 -5.73 9.13 3.22
C ALA A 181 -6.83 9.92 3.92
N LYS A 182 -6.62 10.30 5.19
CA LYS A 182 -7.65 10.98 6.00
C LYS A 182 -7.57 12.51 5.97
N LYS A 183 -6.53 13.09 5.35
CA LYS A 183 -6.23 14.54 5.35
C LYS A 183 -6.14 15.13 6.78
N LYS A 184 -5.63 14.34 7.72
CA LYS A 184 -5.37 14.73 9.12
C LYS A 184 -4.37 13.76 9.73
N LEU A 185 -3.69 14.15 10.80
CA LEU A 185 -2.85 13.21 11.55
C LEU A 185 -3.71 12.02 12.02
N ALA A 186 -3.35 10.82 11.56
CA ALA A 186 -4.14 9.63 11.81
C ALA A 186 -3.25 8.42 12.08
N PHE A 187 -3.25 7.96 13.32
CA PHE A 187 -2.47 6.81 13.75
C PHE A 187 -3.09 5.49 13.27
N PRO A 188 -2.31 4.59 12.66
CA PRO A 188 -2.80 3.27 12.26
C PRO A 188 -3.00 2.41 13.51
N ASN A 189 -4.09 1.65 13.54
CA ASN A 189 -4.36 0.72 14.64
C ASN A 189 -3.90 -0.69 14.24
N LEU A 190 -2.63 -1.00 14.53
CA LEU A 190 -2.03 -2.29 14.13
C LEU A 190 -2.56 -3.48 14.95
N SER A 191 -3.20 -3.27 16.11
CA SER A 191 -3.82 -4.38 16.85
C SER A 191 -5.05 -4.94 16.15
N LYS A 192 -5.64 -4.19 15.20
CA LYS A 192 -6.72 -4.63 14.32
C LYS A 192 -6.23 -5.28 13.02
N THR A 193 -4.93 -5.52 12.88
CA THR A 193 -4.37 -6.19 11.71
C THR A 193 -4.96 -7.59 11.60
N LYS A 194 -5.52 -7.88 10.44
CA LYS A 194 -6.06 -9.19 10.07
C LYS A 194 -5.54 -9.59 8.71
N THR A 195 -5.40 -10.90 8.54
CA THR A 195 -5.00 -11.50 7.28
C THR A 195 -6.21 -12.22 6.69
N PHE A 196 -6.37 -12.07 5.39
CA PHE A 196 -7.54 -12.52 4.65
C PHE A 196 -7.10 -13.37 3.47
N GLU A 197 -7.81 -14.47 3.24
CA GLU A 197 -7.61 -15.36 2.11
C GLU A 197 -8.93 -15.58 1.37
N ALA A 198 -8.87 -15.71 0.05
CA ALA A 198 -10.00 -16.13 -0.77
C ALA A 198 -9.50 -17.00 -1.92
N GLU A 199 -10.31 -17.98 -2.31
CA GLU A 199 -10.18 -18.58 -3.63
C GLU A 199 -10.81 -17.65 -4.66
N ILE A 200 -10.25 -17.63 -5.87
CA ILE A 200 -10.78 -16.84 -6.97
C ILE A 200 -12.24 -17.16 -7.29
N SER A 201 -12.67 -18.41 -7.17
CA SER A 201 -14.06 -18.86 -7.28
C SER A 201 -15.00 -18.11 -6.34
N GLN A 202 -14.61 -17.95 -5.07
CA GLN A 202 -15.38 -17.23 -4.05
C GLN A 202 -15.53 -15.75 -4.36
N LEU A 203 -14.50 -15.15 -4.98
CA LEU A 203 -14.54 -13.76 -5.41
C LEU A 203 -15.41 -13.56 -6.65
N ILE A 204 -15.40 -14.52 -7.58
CA ILE A 204 -16.29 -14.53 -8.75
C ILE A 204 -17.76 -14.57 -8.31
N GLU A 205 -18.11 -15.43 -7.35
CA GLU A 205 -19.47 -15.49 -6.79
C GLU A 205 -19.95 -14.17 -6.18
N ARG A 206 -19.02 -13.36 -5.66
CA ARG A 206 -19.30 -12.04 -5.07
C ARG A 206 -19.08 -10.87 -6.04
N LYS A 207 -18.70 -11.13 -7.28
CA LYS A 207 -18.33 -10.10 -8.26
C LYS A 207 -19.41 -9.03 -8.43
N GLU A 208 -20.68 -9.43 -8.58
CA GLU A 208 -21.78 -8.48 -8.75
C GLU A 208 -21.94 -7.54 -7.53
N TYR A 209 -21.75 -8.06 -6.32
CA TYR A 209 -21.75 -7.26 -5.11
C TYR A 209 -20.59 -6.24 -5.10
N ILE A 210 -19.39 -6.69 -5.48
CA ILE A 210 -18.18 -5.85 -5.57
C ILE A 210 -18.39 -4.74 -6.61
N GLU A 211 -18.97 -5.04 -7.76
CA GLU A 211 -19.30 -4.05 -8.79
C GLU A 211 -20.30 -3.00 -8.31
N ARG A 212 -21.37 -3.42 -7.62
CA ARG A 212 -22.35 -2.48 -7.03
C ARG A 212 -21.69 -1.58 -5.99
N LEU A 213 -20.85 -2.14 -5.12
CA LEU A 213 -20.11 -1.37 -4.12
C LEU A 213 -19.16 -0.37 -4.79
N ASN A 214 -18.42 -0.80 -5.82
CA ASN A 214 -17.51 0.06 -6.57
C ASN A 214 -18.26 1.23 -7.24
N LYS A 215 -19.39 0.95 -7.90
CA LYS A 215 -20.26 1.97 -8.52
C LYS A 215 -20.78 2.97 -7.49
N SER A 216 -21.16 2.53 -6.29
CA SER A 216 -21.66 3.42 -5.23
C SER A 216 -20.62 4.42 -4.70
N LEU A 217 -19.33 4.08 -4.81
CA LEU A 217 -18.21 4.92 -4.40
C LEU A 217 -17.69 5.81 -5.52
N LYS A 218 -18.02 5.48 -6.78
CA LYS A 218 -17.63 6.26 -7.95
C LYS A 218 -18.38 7.59 -7.93
N ARG A 219 -17.69 8.62 -7.45
CA ARG A 219 -18.11 10.02 -7.55
C ARG A 219 -17.22 10.69 -8.59
N ASP A 220 -17.71 11.73 -9.25
CA ASP A 220 -16.85 12.58 -10.08
C ASP A 220 -15.88 13.30 -9.12
N PHE A 221 -14.63 12.85 -9.09
CA PHE A 221 -13.56 13.36 -8.23
C PHE A 221 -12.61 14.27 -9.01
#